data_AF-A0A382VN46-F1
#
_entry.id   AF-A0A382VN46-F1
#
_cell.length_a   1.000
_cell.length_b   1.000
_cell.length_c   1.000
_cell.angle_alpha   90.00
_cell.angle_beta   90.00
_cell.angle_gamma   90.00
#
_symmetry.space_group_name_H-M   'P 1'
#
loop_
_entity.id
_entity.type
_entity.pdbx_description
1 polymer ?
#
loop_
_entity_poly.entity_id
_entity_poly.type
_entity_poly.pdbx_seq_one_letter_code
_entity_poly.pdbx_strand_id
1 'polypeptide(L)'
;LSAVASRTYGLQLNSSDQGVINVPWTDTVYGNWTADSDEGTDIDVGDGDTLLFTGAVEAGGSGIATDSSVSVGDMTIGLINAGGTAGATTFYRGDGQWTVPPGTGVTGSGTLNTVARWTATGSNLGDGPIVFSDATSSANSAFGGDVTVTGNVGIGLTAAASLLTIQGTGDAIRIESTNAGAGGAQIDLLHFTASPADEDTFAVINGGGYYTGTTSVYGTQIKSIWTDVSERHSRLEFYTADTTVQKVLTLDNSKNAAFEGAITTAGSITVNTEGLLSITGGN
;
A
#
# COMPACT_ATOMS: atom_id res chain seq x y z
N LEU A 1 69.52 -42.09 35.28
CA LEU A 1 69.20 -41.71 33.88
C LEU A 1 70.49 -41.22 33.24
N SER A 2 71.15 -42.06 32.43
CA SER A 2 72.41 -41.70 31.76
C SER A 2 72.08 -41.07 30.41
N ALA A 3 72.55 -39.84 30.18
CA ALA A 3 72.24 -39.07 28.98
C ALA A 3 72.71 -39.78 27.70
N VAL A 4 71.84 -39.83 26.70
CA VAL A 4 71.98 -40.58 25.44
C VAL A 4 73.03 -39.96 24.50
N ALA A 5 73.52 -38.75 24.80
CA ALA A 5 74.27 -37.91 23.86
C ALA A 5 75.78 -38.22 23.72
N SER A 6 76.31 -39.34 24.22
CA SER A 6 77.78 -39.59 24.16
C SER A 6 78.18 -41.08 24.06
N ARG A 7 77.40 -41.93 23.40
CA ARG A 7 77.79 -43.33 23.19
C ARG A 7 78.72 -43.45 21.98
N THR A 8 79.94 -43.93 22.20
CA THR A 8 80.86 -44.36 21.15
C THR A 8 80.64 -45.84 20.90
N TYR A 9 80.39 -46.21 19.64
CA TYR A 9 80.18 -47.59 19.23
C TYR A 9 81.41 -48.08 18.47
N GLY A 10 81.88 -49.29 18.78
CA GLY A 10 83.03 -49.88 18.11
C GLY A 10 82.74 -50.17 16.65
N LEU A 11 83.72 -49.93 15.78
CA LEU A 11 83.72 -50.35 14.39
C LEU A 11 84.09 -51.84 14.29
N GLN A 12 83.29 -52.61 13.55
CA GLN A 12 83.56 -54.01 13.24
C GLN A 12 83.73 -54.17 11.74
N LEU A 13 84.54 -55.13 11.30
CA LEU A 13 84.59 -55.52 9.88
C LEU A 13 83.61 -56.68 9.66
N ASN A 14 82.72 -56.55 8.67
CA ASN A 14 81.87 -57.67 8.27
C ASN A 14 82.68 -58.70 7.45
N SER A 15 82.08 -59.85 7.12
CA SER A 15 82.74 -60.92 6.33
C SER A 15 83.10 -60.53 4.89
N SER A 16 82.83 -59.29 4.49
CA SER A 16 83.21 -58.67 3.22
C SER A 16 84.21 -57.53 3.41
N ASP A 17 84.88 -57.45 4.56
CA ASP A 17 85.87 -56.45 4.95
C ASP A 17 85.35 -54.99 4.95
N GLN A 18 84.05 -54.79 5.15
CA GLN A 18 83.48 -53.45 5.29
C GLN A 18 83.30 -53.06 6.75
N GLY A 19 83.65 -51.83 7.09
CA GLY A 19 83.42 -51.26 8.41
C GLY A 19 81.93 -51.03 8.69
N VAL A 20 81.38 -51.72 9.68
CA VAL A 20 80.01 -51.54 10.16
C VAL A 20 80.02 -51.09 11.63
N ILE A 21 79.15 -50.16 11.96
CA ILE A 21 78.87 -49.74 13.34
C ILE A 21 77.38 -49.99 13.57
N ASN A 22 77.05 -50.96 14.41
CA ASN A 22 75.66 -51.22 14.75
C ASN A 22 75.25 -50.36 15.95
N VAL A 23 74.47 -49.31 15.68
CA VAL A 23 73.91 -48.44 16.71
C VAL A 23 72.52 -48.96 17.05
N PRO A 24 72.27 -49.47 18.26
CA PRO A 24 70.91 -49.79 18.68
C PRO A 24 70.18 -48.48 18.96
N TRP A 25 69.29 -48.06 18.05
CA TRP A 25 68.25 -47.09 18.35
C TRP A 25 66.92 -47.82 18.55
N THR A 26 66.15 -47.37 19.52
CA THR A 26 64.76 -47.76 19.69
C THR A 26 63.93 -46.56 19.26
N ASP A 27 62.97 -46.75 18.37
CA ASP A 27 62.08 -45.68 17.96
C ASP A 27 61.22 -45.24 19.16
N THR A 28 61.04 -43.94 19.35
CA THR A 28 60.17 -43.47 20.43
C THR A 28 58.75 -43.45 19.89
N VAL A 29 58.03 -44.54 20.12
CA VAL A 29 56.61 -44.65 19.78
C VAL A 29 55.81 -43.88 20.84
N TYR A 30 55.21 -42.76 20.45
CA TYR A 30 54.20 -42.08 21.28
C TYR A 30 52.86 -42.80 21.07
N GLY A 31 52.59 -43.84 21.87
CA GLY A 31 51.41 -44.70 21.70
C GLY A 31 50.14 -44.22 22.41
N ASN A 32 50.27 -43.31 23.38
CA ASN A 32 49.15 -42.93 24.25
C ASN A 32 49.25 -41.46 24.62
N TRP A 33 48.17 -40.70 24.42
CA TRP A 33 47.99 -39.36 24.97
C TRP A 33 46.76 -39.40 25.89
N THR A 34 46.87 -38.80 27.07
CA THR A 34 45.75 -38.64 27.99
C THR A 34 45.04 -37.32 27.73
N ALA A 35 43.71 -37.35 27.68
CA ALA A 35 42.90 -36.14 27.78
C ALA A 35 42.43 -36.00 29.24
N ASP A 36 42.94 -34.98 29.91
CA ASP A 36 42.59 -34.68 31.31
C ASP A 36 41.10 -34.29 31.39
N SER A 37 40.37 -34.81 32.38
CA SER A 37 38.96 -34.45 32.62
C SER A 37 38.83 -33.79 33.99
N ASP A 38 37.99 -32.75 34.07
CA ASP A 38 37.76 -32.02 35.33
C ASP A 38 36.95 -32.83 36.37
N GLU A 39 36.29 -33.90 35.93
CA GLU A 39 35.48 -34.80 36.78
C GLU A 39 36.26 -36.03 37.30
N GLY A 40 37.60 -36.03 37.20
CA GLY A 40 38.46 -36.85 38.06
C GLY A 40 38.86 -38.23 37.52
N THR A 41 38.67 -38.50 36.22
CA THR A 41 39.35 -39.60 35.52
C THR A 41 39.76 -39.19 34.11
N ASP A 42 41.05 -39.13 33.83
CA ASP A 42 41.57 -38.89 32.48
C ASP A 42 41.03 -39.93 31.49
N ILE A 43 40.77 -39.48 30.26
CA ILE A 43 40.45 -40.38 29.15
C ILE A 43 41.76 -40.83 28.52
N ASP A 44 42.06 -42.12 28.66
CA ASP A 44 43.16 -42.78 27.95
C ASP A 44 42.79 -42.94 26.46
N VAL A 45 43.57 -42.32 25.56
CA VAL A 45 43.44 -42.53 24.11
C VAL A 45 44.66 -43.30 23.61
N GLY A 46 44.46 -44.55 23.22
CA GLY A 46 45.51 -45.43 22.70
C GLY A 46 45.72 -45.32 21.18
N ASP A 47 46.79 -45.95 20.70
CA ASP A 47 47.10 -46.04 19.28
C ASP A 47 45.98 -46.77 18.51
N GLY A 48 45.50 -46.14 17.43
CA GLY A 48 44.37 -46.61 16.65
C GLY A 48 42.98 -46.24 17.21
N ASP A 49 42.90 -45.67 18.42
CA ASP A 49 41.63 -45.22 18.99
C ASP A 49 41.18 -43.89 18.36
N THR A 50 39.87 -43.75 18.13
CA THR A 50 39.26 -42.48 17.74
C THR A 50 38.55 -41.89 18.94
N LEU A 51 39.00 -40.71 19.42
CA LEU A 51 38.24 -39.95 20.41
C LEU A 51 36.95 -39.43 19.78
N LEU A 52 35.84 -40.12 20.07
CA LEU A 52 34.56 -39.88 19.44
C LEU A 52 33.75 -38.82 20.19
N PHE A 53 33.67 -37.61 19.64
CA PHE A 53 32.76 -36.57 20.12
C PHE A 53 31.36 -36.72 19.49
N THR A 54 30.62 -37.77 19.87
CA THR A 54 29.21 -37.90 19.44
C THR A 54 28.27 -37.32 20.48
N GLY A 55 27.48 -36.31 20.09
CA GLY A 55 26.37 -35.83 20.91
C GLY A 55 25.26 -36.88 20.99
N ALA A 56 24.97 -37.40 22.18
CA ALA A 56 23.82 -38.25 22.45
C ALA A 56 22.69 -37.38 23.02
N VAL A 57 21.63 -37.13 22.24
CA VAL A 57 20.47 -36.36 22.72
C VAL A 57 19.57 -37.27 23.56
N GLU A 58 19.81 -37.32 24.87
CA GLU A 58 18.89 -37.93 25.82
C GLU A 58 17.93 -36.87 26.39
N ALA A 59 16.68 -37.24 26.65
CA ALA A 59 15.59 -36.36 27.11
C ALA A 59 15.82 -35.70 28.50
N GLY A 60 16.97 -35.94 29.13
CA GLY A 60 17.44 -35.31 30.36
C GLY A 60 18.72 -34.47 30.20
N GLY A 61 19.13 -34.18 28.96
CA GLY A 61 20.36 -33.43 28.68
C GLY A 61 21.61 -34.28 28.92
N SER A 62 21.99 -35.04 27.90
CA SER A 62 23.37 -35.46 27.75
C SER A 62 23.95 -34.72 26.55
N GLY A 63 25.11 -34.12 26.73
CA GLY A 63 25.75 -33.26 25.76
C GLY A 63 27.13 -32.90 26.25
N ILE A 64 27.94 -32.27 25.41
CA ILE A 64 29.24 -31.72 25.82
C ILE A 64 28.94 -30.63 26.86
N ALA A 65 29.12 -30.93 28.15
CA ALA A 65 29.08 -29.93 29.20
C ALA A 65 30.35 -29.10 29.05
N THR A 66 30.24 -27.85 28.58
CA THR A 66 31.28 -26.87 28.89
C THR A 66 30.99 -26.38 30.29
N ASP A 67 31.95 -26.48 31.21
CA ASP A 67 31.89 -25.81 32.50
C ASP A 67 31.40 -24.35 32.32
N SER A 68 30.64 -23.88 33.30
CA SER A 68 30.15 -22.51 33.39
C SER A 68 31.27 -21.46 33.41
N SER A 69 32.54 -21.85 33.59
CA SER A 69 33.72 -20.98 33.55
C SER A 69 34.68 -21.34 32.41
N VAL A 70 34.46 -20.76 31.24
CA VAL A 70 35.37 -20.90 30.09
C VAL A 70 36.60 -20.01 30.33
N SER A 71 37.80 -20.60 30.39
CA SER A 71 39.04 -19.83 30.49
C SER A 71 39.46 -19.28 29.11
N VAL A 72 40.13 -18.12 29.11
CA VAL A 72 40.64 -17.50 27.88
C VAL A 72 41.69 -18.41 27.25
N GLY A 73 41.39 -18.96 26.07
CA GLY A 73 42.29 -19.84 25.32
C GLY A 73 41.76 -21.25 25.09
N ASP A 74 40.66 -21.63 25.75
CA ASP A 74 40.05 -22.95 25.59
C ASP A 74 39.14 -23.03 24.35
N MET A 75 39.01 -24.23 23.79
CA MET A 75 38.07 -24.51 22.71
C MET A 75 36.70 -24.83 23.30
N THR A 76 35.74 -23.92 23.13
CA THR A 76 34.35 -24.17 23.50
C THR A 76 33.47 -24.51 22.31
N ILE A 77 32.73 -25.62 22.41
CA ILE A 77 31.65 -25.96 21.49
C ILE A 77 30.34 -25.62 22.21
N GLY A 78 29.72 -24.50 21.86
CA GLY A 78 28.46 -24.07 22.47
C GLY A 78 27.32 -25.03 22.15
N LEU A 79 26.70 -25.62 23.17
CA LEU A 79 25.44 -26.35 23.02
C LEU A 79 24.32 -25.38 22.70
N ILE A 80 23.81 -25.45 21.48
CA ILE A 80 22.58 -24.76 21.09
C ILE A 80 21.42 -25.52 21.75
N ASN A 81 20.98 -25.05 22.92
CA ASN A 81 19.82 -25.63 23.60
C ASN A 81 18.56 -25.42 22.74
N ALA A 82 18.10 -26.48 22.07
CA ALA A 82 16.90 -26.46 21.24
C ALA A 82 15.62 -26.58 22.11
N GLY A 83 15.46 -25.69 23.09
CA GLY A 83 14.19 -25.58 23.81
C GLY A 83 13.08 -25.15 22.87
N GLY A 84 12.14 -26.06 22.57
CA GLY A 84 11.01 -25.84 21.64
C GLY A 84 11.18 -26.53 20.28
N THR A 85 10.14 -26.51 19.45
CA THR A 85 10.10 -27.19 18.14
C THR A 85 10.11 -26.16 17.01
N ALA A 86 10.91 -26.40 15.97
CA ALA A 86 10.85 -25.62 14.74
C ALA A 86 9.43 -25.67 14.14
N GLY A 87 8.83 -24.51 13.89
CA GLY A 87 7.54 -24.37 13.21
C GLY A 87 7.62 -23.43 12.02
N ALA A 88 6.66 -23.52 11.10
CA ALA A 88 6.57 -22.65 9.92
C ALA A 88 6.44 -21.14 10.25
N THR A 89 6.12 -20.80 11.50
CA THR A 89 5.89 -19.43 11.98
C THR A 89 6.93 -18.98 13.00
N THR A 90 8.00 -19.73 13.21
CA THR A 90 9.03 -19.42 14.23
C THR A 90 10.44 -19.43 13.64
N PHE A 91 11.33 -18.61 14.17
CA PHE A 91 12.78 -18.69 13.88
C PHE A 91 13.59 -18.80 15.18
N TYR A 92 14.77 -19.41 15.09
CA TYR A 92 15.69 -19.56 16.20
C TYR A 92 16.54 -18.30 16.35
N ARG A 93 16.60 -17.71 17.54
CA ARG A 93 17.31 -16.44 17.75
C ARG A 93 18.79 -16.58 18.09
N GLY A 94 19.30 -17.80 18.23
CA GLY A 94 20.67 -18.05 18.69
C GLY A 94 20.85 -17.99 20.21
N ASP A 95 19.83 -17.54 20.95
CA ASP A 95 19.84 -17.36 22.41
C ASP A 95 19.14 -18.48 23.20
N GLY A 96 18.89 -19.64 22.57
CA GLY A 96 18.23 -20.77 23.22
C GLY A 96 16.70 -20.78 23.10
N GLN A 97 16.10 -19.87 22.33
CA GLN A 97 14.64 -19.78 22.19
C GLN A 97 14.20 -19.63 20.72
N TRP A 98 13.10 -20.32 20.37
CA TRP A 98 12.34 -20.07 19.15
C TRP A 98 11.36 -18.91 19.39
N THR A 99 11.32 -17.93 18.49
CA THR A 99 10.35 -16.83 18.56
C THR A 99 9.45 -16.81 17.34
N VAL A 100 8.20 -16.43 17.52
CA VAL A 100 7.35 -15.94 16.41
C VAL A 100 7.84 -14.54 16.04
N PRO A 101 7.99 -14.19 14.76
CA PRO A 101 8.25 -12.81 14.34
C PRO A 101 7.20 -11.87 14.94
N PRO A 102 7.60 -10.77 15.60
CA PRO A 102 6.65 -9.76 16.05
C PRO A 102 5.82 -9.28 14.85
N GLY A 103 4.50 -9.44 14.93
CA GLY A 103 3.57 -8.98 13.90
C GLY A 103 3.44 -7.46 13.93
N THR A 104 4.47 -6.73 13.53
CA THR A 104 4.37 -5.30 13.27
C THR A 104 4.29 -5.13 11.76
N GLY A 105 3.19 -4.53 11.29
CA GLY A 105 2.89 -4.38 9.86
C GLY A 105 4.12 -4.01 9.03
N VAL A 106 4.19 -4.54 7.81
CA VAL A 106 5.31 -4.27 6.90
C VAL A 106 5.35 -2.77 6.64
N THR A 107 6.35 -2.10 7.22
CA THR A 107 6.59 -0.67 7.01
C THR A 107 7.57 -0.54 5.86
N GLY A 108 7.06 -0.25 4.66
CA GLY A 108 7.90 0.08 3.52
C GLY A 108 8.33 1.54 3.60
N SER A 109 9.50 1.83 4.16
CA SER A 109 10.13 3.15 4.04
C SER A 109 11.09 3.14 2.84
N GLY A 110 10.86 3.99 1.86
CA GLY A 110 11.76 4.19 0.71
C GLY A 110 12.18 5.65 0.59
N THR A 111 13.44 5.90 0.25
CA THR A 111 13.92 7.24 -0.14
C THR A 111 13.74 7.39 -1.65
N LEU A 112 13.00 8.43 -2.09
CA LEU A 112 12.65 8.73 -3.49
C LEU A 112 12.00 7.56 -4.29
N ASN A 113 10.69 7.67 -4.50
CA ASN A 113 9.93 7.03 -5.60
C ASN A 113 9.84 5.50 -5.66
N THR A 114 9.97 4.78 -4.55
CA THR A 114 9.55 3.36 -4.48
C THR A 114 8.86 3.06 -3.15
N VAL A 115 7.61 3.48 -3.01
CA VAL A 115 6.73 2.79 -2.06
C VAL A 115 6.70 1.32 -2.49
N ALA A 116 6.73 0.39 -1.54
CA ALA A 116 6.54 -1.02 -1.83
C ALA A 116 5.32 -1.17 -2.76
N ARG A 117 5.49 -1.84 -3.91
CA ARG A 117 4.35 -2.16 -4.77
C ARG A 117 3.50 -3.18 -4.02
N TRP A 118 2.51 -2.69 -3.28
CA TRP A 118 1.51 -3.52 -2.64
C TRP A 118 0.58 -4.06 -3.71
N THR A 119 0.94 -5.20 -4.28
CA THR A 119 0.02 -5.99 -5.10
C THR A 119 -0.74 -6.89 -4.14
N ALA A 120 -1.92 -6.45 -3.68
CA ALA A 120 -2.81 -7.35 -2.96
C ALA A 120 -3.20 -8.50 -3.90
N THR A 121 -3.03 -9.73 -3.44
CA THR A 121 -3.62 -10.91 -4.10
C THR A 121 -5.11 -11.07 -3.76
N GLY A 122 -5.62 -10.26 -2.83
CA GLY A 122 -7.03 -10.13 -2.47
C GLY A 122 -7.64 -8.81 -2.96
N SER A 123 -8.94 -8.63 -2.71
CA SER A 123 -9.73 -7.51 -3.26
C SER A 123 -9.49 -6.15 -2.60
N ASN A 124 -8.73 -6.09 -1.49
CA ASN A 124 -8.56 -4.88 -0.68
C ASN A 124 -7.08 -4.60 -0.41
N LEU A 125 -6.73 -3.30 -0.36
CA LEU A 125 -5.48 -2.81 0.21
C LEU A 125 -5.82 -2.17 1.58
N GLY A 126 -5.57 -2.91 2.67
CA GLY A 126 -5.81 -2.46 4.05
C GLY A 126 -7.19 -2.79 4.63
N ASP A 127 -7.30 -2.78 5.97
CA ASP A 127 -8.54 -2.97 6.74
C ASP A 127 -9.21 -1.62 7.15
N GLY A 128 -8.82 -0.52 6.48
CA GLY A 128 -9.25 0.82 6.83
C GLY A 128 -9.00 1.84 5.70
N PRO A 129 -9.27 3.15 5.96
CA PRO A 129 -9.05 4.20 4.99
C PRO A 129 -7.59 4.25 4.50
N ILE A 130 -7.40 4.32 3.19
CA ILE A 130 -6.09 4.57 2.60
C ILE A 130 -5.88 6.09 2.57
N VAL A 131 -4.91 6.58 3.34
CA VAL A 131 -4.47 7.98 3.33
C VAL A 131 -3.26 8.09 2.40
N PHE A 132 -3.42 8.77 1.26
CA PHE A 132 -2.34 8.92 0.27
C PHE A 132 -1.31 9.98 0.63
N SER A 133 -1.69 10.97 1.46
CA SER A 133 -0.76 11.94 2.05
C SER A 133 -1.39 12.66 3.24
N ASP A 134 -0.58 12.93 4.27
CA ASP A 134 -0.88 13.83 5.39
C ASP A 134 0.01 15.09 5.37
N ALA A 135 0.83 15.24 4.32
CA ALA A 135 1.84 16.28 4.26
C ALA A 135 1.19 17.68 4.20
N THR A 136 1.69 18.58 5.04
CA THR A 136 1.20 19.96 5.23
C THR A 136 1.57 20.91 4.08
N SER A 137 2.20 20.40 3.03
CA SER A 137 2.58 21.13 1.81
C SER A 137 2.21 20.29 0.60
N SER A 138 1.80 20.95 -0.50
CA SER A 138 1.26 20.38 -1.74
C SER A 138 1.68 18.92 -2.01
N ALA A 139 0.87 17.99 -1.54
CA ALA A 139 1.07 16.57 -1.75
C ALA A 139 0.30 16.17 -3.00
N ASN A 140 1.02 15.97 -4.10
CA ASN A 140 0.41 15.56 -5.34
C ASN A 140 0.33 14.03 -5.38
N SER A 141 -0.88 13.47 -5.32
CA SER A 141 -1.11 12.03 -5.55
C SER A 141 -1.45 11.82 -7.02
N ALA A 142 -0.58 11.11 -7.75
CA ALA A 142 -0.80 10.78 -9.15
C ALA A 142 -1.34 9.34 -9.29
N PHE A 143 -2.45 9.19 -10.01
CA PHE A 143 -2.99 7.90 -10.44
C PHE A 143 -2.61 7.68 -11.91
N GLY A 144 -1.88 6.61 -12.21
CA GLY A 144 -1.35 6.33 -13.57
C GLY A 144 -2.38 5.83 -14.59
N GLY A 145 -3.66 5.84 -14.24
CA GLY A 145 -4.78 5.35 -15.07
C GLY A 145 -6.11 5.82 -14.50
N ASP A 146 -7.20 5.15 -14.91
CA ASP A 146 -8.54 5.52 -14.48
C ASP A 146 -8.75 5.32 -12.97
N VAL A 147 -9.44 6.26 -12.34
CA VAL A 147 -9.88 6.15 -10.95
C VAL A 147 -11.35 5.72 -10.96
N THR A 148 -11.61 4.43 -10.74
CA THR A 148 -12.96 3.91 -10.58
C THR A 148 -13.41 4.00 -9.13
N VAL A 149 -14.55 4.65 -8.87
CA VAL A 149 -15.16 4.75 -7.54
C VAL A 149 -16.56 4.15 -7.60
N THR A 150 -16.85 3.19 -6.71
CA THR A 150 -18.17 2.53 -6.63
C THR A 150 -19.11 3.19 -5.62
N GLY A 151 -18.56 4.00 -4.71
CA GLY A 151 -19.31 4.77 -3.71
C GLY A 151 -19.34 6.27 -3.99
N ASN A 152 -19.66 7.05 -2.97
CA ASN A 152 -19.69 8.51 -3.05
C ASN A 152 -18.27 9.10 -3.05
N VAL A 153 -18.06 10.16 -3.85
CA VAL A 153 -16.86 10.99 -3.87
C VAL A 153 -17.13 12.30 -3.12
N GLY A 154 -16.36 12.55 -2.07
CA GLY A 154 -16.38 13.80 -1.31
C GLY A 154 -15.06 14.55 -1.42
N ILE A 155 -15.10 15.84 -1.76
CA ILE A 155 -13.94 16.73 -1.78
C ILE A 155 -14.17 17.85 -0.77
N GLY A 156 -13.31 17.93 0.25
CA GLY A 156 -13.41 18.93 1.32
C GLY A 156 -14.45 18.62 2.40
N LEU A 157 -14.88 17.36 2.54
CA LEU A 157 -15.81 16.90 3.57
C LEU A 157 -15.29 15.66 4.31
N THR A 158 -15.83 15.42 5.50
CA THR A 158 -15.63 14.17 6.25
C THR A 158 -16.52 13.02 5.76
N ALA A 159 -17.68 13.33 5.17
CA ALA A 159 -18.59 12.36 4.55
C ALA A 159 -19.46 13.03 3.48
N ALA A 160 -19.56 12.41 2.29
CA ALA A 160 -20.43 12.88 1.21
C ALA A 160 -21.77 12.13 1.23
N ALA A 161 -22.89 12.87 1.24
CA ALA A 161 -24.24 12.31 1.17
C ALA A 161 -24.72 12.07 -0.28
N SER A 162 -24.18 12.81 -1.24
CA SER A 162 -24.44 12.65 -2.68
C SER A 162 -23.29 11.91 -3.36
N LEU A 163 -23.54 11.32 -4.53
CA LEU A 163 -22.53 10.61 -5.33
C LEU A 163 -21.27 11.44 -5.58
N LEU A 164 -21.42 12.74 -5.84
CA LEU A 164 -20.33 13.71 -5.88
C LEU A 164 -20.70 14.93 -5.06
N THR A 165 -19.88 15.28 -4.09
CA THR A 165 -20.00 16.53 -3.33
C THR A 165 -18.65 17.23 -3.28
N ILE A 166 -18.62 18.50 -3.66
CA ILE A 166 -17.41 19.34 -3.65
C ILE A 166 -17.70 20.55 -2.78
N GLN A 167 -16.92 20.74 -1.71
CA GLN A 167 -17.03 21.88 -0.82
C GLN A 167 -15.64 22.48 -0.57
N GLY A 168 -15.54 23.80 -0.70
CA GLY A 168 -14.27 24.51 -0.56
C GLY A 168 -14.36 25.94 -1.06
N THR A 169 -13.22 26.60 -1.14
CA THR A 169 -13.08 27.96 -1.68
C THR A 169 -12.67 27.93 -3.15
N GLY A 170 -13.08 28.93 -3.94
CA GLY A 170 -12.75 29.03 -5.36
C GLY A 170 -13.78 28.35 -6.26
N ASP A 171 -13.40 28.08 -7.51
CA ASP A 171 -14.25 27.39 -8.48
C ASP A 171 -14.35 25.91 -8.11
N ALA A 172 -15.52 25.46 -7.63
CA ALA A 172 -15.73 24.06 -7.27
C ALA A 172 -15.61 23.11 -8.48
N ILE A 173 -16.05 23.58 -9.65
CA ILE A 173 -15.94 22.86 -10.92
C ILE A 173 -15.49 23.87 -11.99
N ARG A 174 -14.37 23.56 -12.65
CA ARG A 174 -13.88 24.25 -13.83
C ARG A 174 -13.73 23.23 -14.94
N ILE A 175 -14.38 23.47 -16.08
CA ILE A 175 -14.33 22.56 -17.23
C ILE A 175 -13.76 23.35 -18.39
N GLU A 176 -12.56 22.93 -18.81
CA GLU A 176 -11.83 23.55 -19.91
C GLU A 176 -11.59 22.52 -21.01
N SER A 177 -11.80 22.94 -22.25
CA SER A 177 -11.40 22.19 -23.42
C SER A 177 -10.38 23.00 -24.18
N THR A 178 -9.27 22.35 -24.56
CA THR A 178 -8.25 22.91 -25.46
C THR A 178 -8.43 22.40 -26.88
N ASN A 179 -9.61 21.85 -27.20
CA ASN A 179 -9.88 21.29 -28.51
C ASN A 179 -9.81 22.38 -29.59
N ALA A 180 -8.98 22.17 -30.60
CA ALA A 180 -8.83 23.09 -31.72
C ALA A 180 -9.94 22.97 -32.79
N GLY A 181 -10.77 21.93 -32.70
CA GLY A 181 -11.92 21.69 -33.59
C GLY A 181 -13.21 22.40 -33.16
N ALA A 182 -14.34 21.96 -33.72
CA ALA A 182 -15.66 22.60 -33.52
C ALA A 182 -16.34 22.31 -32.16
N GLY A 183 -15.78 21.44 -31.33
CA GLY A 183 -16.35 21.07 -30.01
C GLY A 183 -15.63 21.76 -28.86
N GLY A 184 -16.37 22.25 -27.87
CA GLY A 184 -15.84 22.92 -26.66
C GLY A 184 -15.84 22.06 -25.41
N ALA A 185 -15.70 22.68 -24.24
CA ALA A 185 -15.99 22.05 -22.96
C ALA A 185 -17.49 21.72 -22.88
N GLN A 186 -17.83 20.55 -22.34
CA GLN A 186 -19.21 20.07 -22.30
C GLN A 186 -19.56 19.57 -20.90
N ILE A 187 -20.84 19.72 -20.55
CA ILE A 187 -21.47 19.05 -19.41
C ILE A 187 -22.64 18.28 -19.98
N ASP A 188 -22.56 16.95 -19.89
CA ASP A 188 -23.66 16.09 -20.30
C ASP A 188 -24.49 15.72 -19.08
N LEU A 189 -25.79 15.99 -19.15
CA LEU A 189 -26.77 15.65 -18.12
C LEU A 189 -27.76 14.64 -18.72
N LEU A 190 -27.46 13.36 -18.54
CA LEU A 190 -28.25 12.26 -19.07
C LEU A 190 -28.99 11.55 -17.94
N HIS A 191 -30.30 11.43 -18.08
CA HIS A 191 -31.15 10.72 -17.12
C HIS A 191 -31.77 9.49 -17.78
N PHE A 192 -31.62 8.35 -17.12
CA PHE A 192 -32.34 7.14 -17.46
C PHE A 192 -33.64 7.10 -16.63
N THR A 193 -34.77 7.38 -17.28
CA THR A 193 -36.08 7.28 -16.63
C THR A 193 -36.75 5.94 -16.95
N ALA A 194 -37.40 5.36 -15.95
CA ALA A 194 -38.26 4.18 -16.11
C ALA A 194 -39.75 4.55 -16.24
N SER A 195 -40.09 5.83 -16.10
CA SER A 195 -41.43 6.36 -16.35
C SER A 195 -41.68 6.41 -17.87
N PRO A 196 -42.95 6.40 -18.32
CA PRO A 196 -43.31 6.74 -19.71
C PRO A 196 -42.75 8.09 -20.19
N ALA A 197 -42.25 8.93 -19.26
CA ALA A 197 -41.58 10.20 -19.49
C ALA A 197 -42.49 11.30 -20.02
N ASP A 198 -43.75 11.24 -19.61
CA ASP A 198 -44.72 12.31 -19.79
C ASP A 198 -44.57 13.27 -18.60
N GLU A 199 -44.01 14.46 -18.86
CA GLU A 199 -43.74 15.51 -17.86
C GLU A 199 -42.61 15.20 -16.86
N ASP A 200 -41.71 14.28 -17.21
CA ASP A 200 -40.54 13.95 -16.40
C ASP A 200 -39.43 15.01 -16.52
N THR A 201 -38.87 15.45 -15.39
CA THR A 201 -37.67 16.29 -15.39
C THR A 201 -36.42 15.42 -15.56
N PHE A 202 -35.63 15.67 -16.60
CA PHE A 202 -34.43 14.87 -16.90
C PHE A 202 -33.11 15.60 -16.65
N ALA A 203 -33.12 16.93 -16.55
CA ALA A 203 -31.96 17.71 -16.16
C ALA A 203 -32.40 18.96 -15.40
N VAL A 204 -31.65 19.30 -14.35
CA VAL A 204 -31.87 20.53 -13.57
C VAL A 204 -30.54 21.18 -13.24
N ILE A 205 -30.46 22.48 -13.47
CA ILE A 205 -29.40 23.34 -12.93
C ILE A 205 -30.07 24.28 -11.93
N ASN A 206 -29.65 24.20 -10.67
CA ASN A 206 -30.20 25.01 -9.59
C ASN A 206 -29.21 26.10 -9.18
N GLY A 207 -29.69 27.34 -9.11
CA GLY A 207 -29.02 28.45 -8.45
C GLY A 207 -29.59 28.63 -7.04
N GLY A 208 -28.73 28.65 -6.03
CA GLY A 208 -29.16 28.75 -4.64
C GLY A 208 -28.04 29.15 -3.69
N GLY A 209 -28.39 29.28 -2.43
CA GLY A 209 -27.45 29.64 -1.37
C GLY A 209 -28.04 29.36 0.00
N TYR A 210 -27.22 29.56 1.04
CA TYR A 210 -27.65 29.45 2.42
C TYR A 210 -28.23 30.79 2.88
N TYR A 211 -29.54 30.82 3.10
CA TYR A 211 -30.23 32.05 3.50
C TYR A 211 -29.96 32.40 4.98
N THR A 212 -29.87 31.38 5.85
CA THR A 212 -29.48 31.53 7.27
C THR A 212 -28.66 30.33 7.74
N GLY A 213 -27.33 30.43 7.66
CA GLY A 213 -26.43 29.41 8.18
C GLY A 213 -26.51 28.07 7.44
N THR A 214 -27.39 27.17 7.89
CA THR A 214 -27.44 25.75 7.46
C THR A 214 -28.58 25.41 6.51
N THR A 215 -29.60 26.27 6.38
CA THR A 215 -30.71 26.01 5.45
C THR A 215 -30.39 26.57 4.07
N SER A 216 -30.17 25.65 3.11
CA SER A 216 -30.05 26.01 1.70
C SER A 216 -31.43 26.27 1.08
N VAL A 217 -31.48 27.24 0.17
CA VAL A 217 -32.67 27.58 -0.60
C VAL A 217 -32.26 27.75 -2.07
N TYR A 218 -33.07 27.24 -2.98
CA TYR A 218 -32.93 27.49 -4.41
C TYR A 218 -33.69 28.75 -4.78
N GLY A 219 -33.00 29.73 -5.37
CA GLY A 219 -33.60 30.99 -5.83
C GLY A 219 -33.96 30.95 -7.32
N THR A 220 -33.22 30.17 -8.13
CA THR A 220 -33.47 30.01 -9.56
C THR A 220 -33.27 28.57 -10.00
N GLN A 221 -33.98 28.15 -11.04
CA GLN A 221 -33.82 26.83 -11.63
C GLN A 221 -33.93 26.91 -13.15
N ILE A 222 -33.13 26.09 -13.83
CA ILE A 222 -33.26 25.77 -15.25
C ILE A 222 -33.59 24.29 -15.32
N LYS A 223 -34.75 23.95 -15.88
CA LYS A 223 -35.23 22.56 -15.97
C LYS A 223 -35.45 22.15 -17.40
N SER A 224 -34.97 20.97 -17.75
CA SER A 224 -35.32 20.29 -18.99
C SER A 224 -36.29 19.16 -18.68
N ILE A 225 -37.40 19.14 -19.41
CA ILE A 225 -38.53 18.26 -19.16
C ILE A 225 -38.84 17.48 -20.43
N TRP A 226 -38.98 16.16 -20.31
CA TRP A 226 -39.58 15.32 -21.34
C TRP A 226 -41.08 15.54 -21.31
N THR A 227 -41.65 15.94 -22.44
CA THR A 227 -43.11 16.10 -22.57
C THR A 227 -43.73 14.88 -23.22
N ASP A 228 -42.95 14.18 -24.06
CA ASP A 228 -43.23 12.85 -24.60
C ASP A 228 -41.90 12.29 -25.13
N VAL A 229 -41.37 11.24 -24.52
CA VAL A 229 -40.08 10.67 -24.96
C VAL A 229 -40.19 9.82 -26.23
N SER A 230 -41.37 9.28 -26.54
CA SER A 230 -41.61 8.49 -27.75
C SER A 230 -41.50 9.37 -28.99
N GLU A 231 -41.96 10.61 -28.89
CA GLU A 231 -41.82 11.63 -29.92
C GLU A 231 -40.53 12.45 -29.79
N ARG A 232 -39.73 12.20 -28.74
CA ARG A 232 -38.55 13.00 -28.35
C ARG A 232 -38.87 14.48 -28.15
N HIS A 233 -40.08 14.76 -27.68
CA HIS A 233 -40.53 16.09 -27.35
C HIS A 233 -40.05 16.49 -25.95
N SER A 234 -39.50 17.70 -25.87
CA SER A 234 -39.03 18.28 -24.62
C SER A 234 -39.28 19.77 -24.59
N ARG A 235 -39.20 20.34 -23.39
CA ARG A 235 -39.19 21.78 -23.19
C ARG A 235 -38.14 22.19 -22.18
N LEU A 236 -37.72 23.44 -22.27
CA LEU A 236 -36.86 24.11 -21.32
C LEU A 236 -37.68 25.11 -20.53
N GLU A 237 -37.56 25.09 -19.21
CA GLU A 237 -38.26 26.00 -18.33
C GLU A 237 -37.31 26.73 -17.39
N PHE A 238 -37.59 28.02 -17.18
CA PHE A 238 -36.88 28.87 -16.25
C PHE A 238 -37.80 29.21 -15.08
N TYR A 239 -37.24 29.13 -13.87
CA TYR A 239 -37.94 29.41 -12.64
C TYR A 239 -37.17 30.44 -11.80
N THR A 240 -37.90 31.33 -11.13
CA THR A 240 -37.36 32.30 -10.17
C THR A 240 -38.20 32.33 -8.90
N ALA A 241 -37.60 32.79 -7.80
CA ALA A 241 -38.27 32.92 -6.51
C ALA A 241 -38.72 34.37 -6.23
N ASP A 242 -39.94 34.51 -5.72
CA ASP A 242 -40.48 35.74 -5.10
C ASP A 242 -40.90 35.48 -3.63
N THR A 243 -41.38 34.26 -3.36
CA THR A 243 -41.54 33.66 -2.01
C THR A 243 -41.38 32.15 -2.09
N THR A 244 -41.91 31.57 -3.16
CA THR A 244 -41.64 30.23 -3.65
C THR A 244 -41.07 30.31 -5.06
N VAL A 245 -40.39 29.24 -5.48
CA VAL A 245 -39.88 29.10 -6.84
C VAL A 245 -41.05 28.83 -7.79
N GLN A 246 -41.24 29.71 -8.76
CA GLN A 246 -42.33 29.63 -9.74
C GLN A 246 -41.78 29.72 -11.15
N LYS A 247 -42.52 29.13 -12.10
CA LYS A 247 -42.15 29.17 -13.50
C LYS A 247 -42.34 30.59 -14.04
N VAL A 248 -41.42 31.05 -14.87
CA VAL A 248 -41.50 32.39 -15.49
C VAL A 248 -41.37 32.39 -17.00
N LEU A 249 -40.70 31.38 -17.56
CA LEU A 249 -40.54 31.22 -19.01
C LEU A 249 -40.51 29.74 -19.38
N THR A 250 -41.24 29.38 -20.43
CA THR A 250 -41.17 28.09 -21.11
C THR A 250 -40.73 28.28 -22.56
N LEU A 251 -39.78 27.46 -23.02
CA LEU A 251 -39.44 27.26 -24.43
C LEU A 251 -39.82 25.82 -24.82
N ASP A 252 -40.79 25.64 -25.71
CA ASP A 252 -41.37 24.33 -26.02
C ASP A 252 -40.89 23.72 -27.36
N ASN A 253 -41.25 22.46 -27.59
CA ASN A 253 -40.95 21.72 -28.82
C ASN A 253 -41.67 22.28 -30.06
N SER A 254 -42.69 23.13 -29.88
CA SER A 254 -43.40 23.82 -30.97
C SER A 254 -42.75 25.14 -31.36
N LYS A 255 -41.57 25.45 -30.80
CA LYS A 255 -40.80 26.70 -31.01
C LYS A 255 -41.49 27.93 -30.42
N ASN A 256 -42.32 27.76 -29.40
CA ASN A 256 -42.93 28.88 -28.69
C ASN A 256 -42.09 29.31 -27.50
N ALA A 257 -42.23 30.58 -27.12
CA ALA A 257 -41.80 31.13 -25.84
C ALA A 257 -43.03 31.66 -25.08
N ALA A 258 -43.33 31.08 -23.91
CA ALA A 258 -44.44 31.50 -23.07
C ALA A 258 -43.91 32.17 -21.80
N PHE A 259 -44.29 33.43 -21.57
CA PHE A 259 -43.97 34.19 -20.36
C PHE A 259 -45.17 34.14 -19.40
N GLU A 260 -44.94 33.76 -18.15
CA GLU A 260 -46.01 33.66 -17.13
C GLU A 260 -46.40 35.02 -16.55
N GLY A 261 -45.64 36.07 -16.88
CA GLY A 261 -45.85 37.45 -16.42
C GLY A 261 -45.79 38.47 -17.55
N ALA A 262 -45.93 39.75 -17.19
CA ALA A 262 -45.86 40.85 -18.14
C ALA A 262 -44.45 40.98 -18.74
N ILE A 263 -44.38 41.14 -20.06
CA ILE A 263 -43.16 41.51 -20.76
C ILE A 263 -43.05 43.04 -20.72
N THR A 264 -42.09 43.56 -19.95
CA THR A 264 -41.84 45.00 -19.86
C THR A 264 -40.61 45.35 -20.68
N THR A 265 -40.73 46.34 -21.57
CA THR A 265 -39.64 46.80 -22.45
C THR A 265 -39.37 48.28 -22.20
N ALA A 266 -38.11 48.70 -22.31
CA ALA A 266 -37.75 50.12 -22.21
C ALA A 266 -38.19 50.97 -23.44
N GLY A 267 -38.71 50.36 -24.51
CA GLY A 267 -39.36 51.09 -25.60
C GLY A 267 -40.51 50.33 -26.27
N SER A 268 -40.73 50.61 -27.56
CA SER A 268 -41.87 50.12 -28.35
C SER A 268 -41.78 48.64 -28.71
N ILE A 269 -42.94 47.99 -28.78
CA ILE A 269 -43.13 46.68 -29.39
C ILE A 269 -43.86 46.92 -30.72
N THR A 270 -43.21 46.62 -31.84
CA THR A 270 -43.75 46.74 -33.20
C THR A 270 -44.04 45.35 -33.74
N VAL A 271 -45.10 45.14 -34.52
CA VAL A 271 -45.25 43.94 -35.37
C VAL A 271 -45.15 44.41 -36.82
N ASN A 272 -44.18 43.91 -37.57
CA ASN A 272 -44.01 44.25 -38.97
C ASN A 272 -45.01 43.47 -39.85
N THR A 273 -45.07 43.84 -41.13
CA THR A 273 -46.02 43.29 -42.12
C THR A 273 -45.80 41.81 -42.47
N GLU A 274 -44.71 41.19 -42.02
CA GLU A 274 -44.44 39.75 -42.16
C GLU A 274 -44.88 38.94 -40.93
N GLY A 275 -45.52 39.59 -39.95
CA GLY A 275 -45.85 38.99 -38.65
C GLY A 275 -44.67 38.98 -37.67
N LEU A 276 -43.59 39.69 -37.97
CA LEU A 276 -42.40 39.76 -37.14
C LEU A 276 -42.59 40.80 -36.03
N LEU A 277 -42.52 40.37 -34.77
CA LEU A 277 -42.44 41.28 -33.64
C LEU A 277 -41.04 41.94 -33.61
N SER A 278 -40.95 43.24 -33.88
CA SER A 278 -39.77 44.11 -33.77
C SER A 278 -39.88 45.03 -32.56
N ILE A 279 -39.05 44.87 -31.54
CA ILE A 279 -39.09 45.69 -30.32
C ILE A 279 -37.99 46.78 -30.43
N THR A 280 -38.36 48.06 -30.45
CA THR A 280 -37.43 49.19 -30.56
C THR A 280 -37.52 50.11 -29.32
N GLY A 281 -36.45 50.14 -28.53
CA GLY A 281 -36.23 51.05 -27.39
C GLY A 281 -36.32 52.53 -27.78
N GLY A 282 -37.11 53.34 -27.07
CA GLY A 282 -37.01 54.82 -27.08
C GLY A 282 -36.27 55.27 -25.83
N ASN A 283 -35.44 56.32 -25.95
CA ASN A 283 -34.46 56.84 -24.98
C ASN A 283 -34.71 56.53 -23.49
#